data_AF-A0A1Y4IXV4-F1
#
_entry.id   AF-A0A1Y4IXV4-F1
#
_cell.length_a   1.000
_cell.length_b   1.000
_cell.length_c   1.000
_cell.angle_alpha   90.00
_cell.angle_beta   90.00
_cell.angle_gamma   90.00
#
_symmetry.space_group_name_H-M   'P 1'
#
loop_
_entity.id
_entity.type
_entity.pdbx_description
1 polymer ?
#
loop_
_entity_poly.entity_id
_entity_poly.type
_entity_poly.pdbx_seq_one_letter_code
_entity_poly.pdbx_strand_id
1 'polypeptide(L)' 'MKQFEKILEKIARENGTTPECVRDQMQRAIDQAYGHPADGAAPLWTGLGFRDERPTPEELVLQLAALLQKNTTPAG' A
#
# COMPACT_ATOMS: atom_id res chain seq x y z
N MET A 1 10.59 -6.83 -6.68
CA MET A 1 10.76 -5.46 -7.22
C MET A 1 10.21 -5.27 -8.64
N LYS A 2 10.67 -5.99 -9.70
CA LYS A 2 10.28 -5.67 -11.11
C LYS A 2 8.78 -5.59 -11.43
N GLN A 3 7.90 -6.24 -10.66
CA GLN A 3 6.45 -6.15 -10.89
C GLN A 3 5.85 -4.88 -10.27
N PHE A 4 6.35 -4.46 -9.11
CA PHE A 4 5.92 -3.21 -8.48
C PHE A 4 6.34 -2.01 -9.32
N GLU A 5 7.58 -2.00 -9.82
CA GLU A 5 8.07 -0.97 -10.74
C GLU A 5 7.20 -0.86 -12.00
N LYS A 6 6.81 -1.99 -12.61
CA LYS A 6 5.89 -1.98 -13.77
C LYS A 6 4.52 -1.39 -13.46
N ILE A 7 3.99 -1.63 -12.26
CA ILE A 7 2.72 -1.03 -11.81
C ILE A 7 2.90 0.48 -11.68
N LEU A 8 3.98 0.93 -11.05
CA LEU A 8 4.30 2.35 -10.92
C LEU A 8 4.49 3.01 -12.28
N GLU A 9 5.20 2.38 -13.21
CA GLU A 9 5.40 2.87 -14.58
C GLU A 9 4.07 3.03 -15.33
N LYS A 10 3.17 2.06 -15.18
CA LYS A 10 1.84 2.12 -15.79
C LYS A 10 1.02 3.28 -15.24
N ILE A 11 0.92 3.39 -13.91
CA ILE A 11 0.19 4.48 -13.24
C ILE A 11 0.81 5.84 -13.63
N ALA A 12 2.14 5.91 -13.65
CA ALA A 12 2.86 7.11 -14.02
C ALA A 12 2.54 7.56 -15.45
N ARG A 13 2.54 6.62 -16.40
CA ARG A 13 2.19 6.90 -17.80
C ARG A 13 0.73 7.34 -17.95
N GLU A 14 -0.20 6.73 -17.23
CA GLU A 14 -1.62 7.10 -17.26
C GLU A 14 -1.88 8.50 -16.70
N ASN A 15 -1.07 8.94 -15.72
CA ASN A 15 -1.21 10.25 -15.07
C ASN A 15 -0.23 11.31 -15.60
N GLY A 16 0.57 10.99 -16.62
CA GLY A 16 1.58 11.91 -17.18
C GLY A 16 2.69 12.29 -16.18
N THR A 17 3.03 11.40 -15.25
CA THR A 17 4.06 11.60 -14.22
C THR A 17 5.18 10.56 -14.34
N THR A 18 6.10 10.50 -13.38
CA THR A 18 7.18 9.50 -13.32
C THR A 18 6.89 8.43 -12.28
N PRO A 19 7.36 7.18 -12.46
CA PRO A 19 7.17 6.09 -11.48
C PRO A 19 7.75 6.46 -10.11
N GLU A 20 8.82 7.25 -10.08
CA GLU A 20 9.41 7.79 -8.86
C GLU A 20 8.48 8.74 -8.13
N CYS A 21 7.81 9.65 -8.85
CA CYS A 21 6.85 10.57 -8.27
C CYS A 21 5.64 9.81 -7.69
N VAL A 22 5.16 8.78 -8.40
CA VAL A 22 4.09 7.90 -7.89
C VAL A 22 4.53 7.21 -6.60
N ARG A 23 5.73 6.64 -6.56
CA ARG A 23 6.26 5.99 -5.34
C ARG A 23 6.34 6.97 -4.17
N ASP A 24 6.81 8.19 -4.42
CA ASP A 24 7.00 9.22 -3.40
C ASP A 24 5.66 9.68 -2.83
N GLN A 25 4.68 9.92 -3.71
CA GLN A 25 3.32 10.26 -3.31
C GLN A 25 2.66 9.15 -2.50
N MET A 26 2.85 7.88 -2.90
CA MET A 26 2.37 6.74 -2.11
C MET A 26 3.03 6.72 -0.72
N GLN A 27 4.35 6.87 -0.64
CA GLN A 27 5.05 6.88 0.65
C GLN A 27 4.57 8.02 1.56
N ARG A 28 4.31 9.21 1.00
CA ARG A 28 3.77 10.36 1.74
C ARG A 28 2.35 10.12 2.25
N ALA A 29 1.49 9.50 1.43
CA ALA A 29 0.14 9.14 1.86
C ALA A 29 0.18 8.12 3.01
N ILE A 30 1.10 7.15 2.94
CA ILE A 30 1.33 6.16 3.99
C ILE A 30 1.85 6.84 5.26
N ASP A 31 2.82 7.73 5.13
CA ASP A 31 3.38 8.52 6.24
C ASP A 31 2.31 9.29 7.00
N GLN A 32 1.46 10.00 6.25
CA GLN A 32 0.34 10.76 6.81
C GLN A 32 -0.68 9.84 7.50
N ALA A 33 -1.06 8.74 6.86
CA ALA A 33 -2.02 7.79 7.41
C ALA A 33 -1.48 7.02 8.63
N TYR A 34 -0.17 6.81 8.70
CA TYR A 34 0.49 6.15 9.83
C TYR A 34 0.67 7.11 11.02
N GLY A 35 0.97 8.39 10.76
CA GLY A 35 1.11 9.41 11.80
C GLY A 35 -0.23 9.90 12.37
N HIS A 36 -1.29 9.88 11.56
CA HIS A 36 -2.66 10.21 11.96
C HIS A 36 -3.65 9.17 11.40
N PRO A 37 -3.70 7.96 11.97
CA PRO A 37 -4.68 6.98 11.55
C PRO A 37 -6.07 7.50 11.86
N ALA A 38 -6.92 7.59 10.84
CA ALA A 38 -8.33 7.86 11.04
C ALA A 38 -8.94 6.79 11.96
N ASP A 39 -9.90 7.20 12.80
CA ASP A 39 -10.48 6.37 13.87
C ASP A 39 -10.96 4.99 13.39
N GLY A 40 -11.47 4.90 12.15
CA GLY A 40 -11.92 3.65 11.52
C GLY A 40 -10.83 2.81 10.82
N ALA A 41 -9.63 3.35 10.61
CA ALA A 41 -8.55 2.66 9.89
C ALA A 41 -7.58 1.94 10.84
N ALA A 42 -7.55 2.31 12.12
CA ALA A 42 -6.74 1.68 13.16
C ALA A 42 -6.80 0.13 13.20
N PRO A 43 -7.98 -0.53 13.15
CA PRO A 43 -8.03 -2.00 13.15
C PRO A 43 -7.42 -2.62 11.89
N LEU A 44 -7.49 -1.91 10.75
CA LEU A 44 -6.92 -2.36 9.48
C LEU A 44 -5.38 -2.29 9.55
N TRP A 45 -4.83 -1.19 10.07
CA TRP A 45 -3.39 -1.03 10.31
C TRP A 45 -2.83 -2.07 11.29
N THR A 46 -3.55 -2.34 12.38
CA THR A 46 -3.18 -3.40 13.35
C THR A 46 -3.19 -4.79 12.70
N GLY A 47 -4.14 -5.07 11.81
CA GLY A 47 -4.26 -6.35 11.11
C GLY A 47 -3.17 -6.61 10.07
N LEU A 48 -2.49 -5.56 9.58
CA LEU A 48 -1.44 -5.68 8.57
C LEU A 48 -0.08 -6.12 9.14
N GLY A 49 0.08 -6.21 10.47
CA GLY A 49 1.21 -6.88 11.12
C GLY A 49 2.58 -6.26 10.84
N PHE A 50 2.66 -4.94 10.62
CA PHE A 50 3.93 -4.24 10.44
C PHE A 50 4.72 -4.24 11.76
N ARG A 51 5.99 -4.66 11.70
CA ARG A 51 6.87 -4.87 12.87
C ARG A 51 7.59 -3.57 13.27
N ASP A 52 6.87 -2.59 13.76
CA ASP A 52 7.39 -1.30 14.26
C ASP A 52 7.88 -0.28 13.20
N GLU A 53 8.21 -0.70 11.97
CA GLU A 53 8.67 0.23 10.92
C GLU A 53 7.55 0.64 9.96
N ARG A 54 7.54 1.93 9.60
CA ARG A 54 6.58 2.53 8.67
C ARG A 54 6.66 1.80 7.33
N PRO A 55 5.56 1.23 6.81
CA PRO A 55 5.65 0.33 5.66
C PRO A 55 6.07 1.06 4.40
N THR A 56 6.82 0.36 3.56
CA THR A 56 7.10 0.80 2.20
C THR A 56 5.85 0.67 1.32
N PRO A 57 5.75 1.41 0.20
CA PRO A 57 4.61 1.33 -0.69
C PRO A 57 4.43 -0.08 -1.27
N GLU A 58 5.54 -0.78 -1.55
CA GLU A 58 5.51 -2.16 -2.04
C GLU A 58 4.94 -3.11 -0.97
N GLU A 59 5.45 -3.04 0.27
CA GLU A 59 4.97 -3.90 1.35
C GLU A 59 3.51 -3.67 1.68
N LEU A 60 3.06 -2.42 1.73
CA LEU A 60 1.66 -2.11 2.00
C LEU A 60 0.75 -2.71 0.91
N VAL A 61 1.10 -2.54 -0.36
CA VAL A 61 0.32 -3.09 -1.48
C VAL A 61 0.28 -4.62 -1.43
N LEU A 62 1.40 -5.27 -1.12
CA LEU A 62 1.46 -6.73 -0.98
C LEU A 62 0.60 -7.24 0.18
N GLN A 63 0.65 -6.59 1.34
CA GLN A 63 -0.14 -6.97 2.50
C GLN A 63 -1.64 -6.72 2.27
N LEU A 64 -2.01 -5.60 1.66
CA LEU A 64 -3.40 -5.32 1.28
C LEU A 64 -3.92 -6.32 0.26
N ALA A 65 -3.12 -6.66 -0.76
CA ALA A 65 -3.48 -7.69 -1.73
C ALA A 65 -3.68 -9.06 -1.06
N ALA A 66 -2.84 -9.43 -0.09
CA ALA A 66 -3.00 -10.66 0.68
C ALA A 66 -4.25 -10.64 1.58
N LEU A 67 -4.54 -9.51 2.23
CA LEU A 67 -5.73 -9.32 3.05
C LEU A 67 -7.02 -9.41 2.22
N LEU A 68 -7.04 -8.78 1.04
CA LEU A 68 -8.15 -8.87 0.10
C LEU A 68 -8.37 -10.30 -0.39
N GLN A 69 -7.31 -11.03 -0.74
CA GLN A 69 -7.40 -12.44 -1.13
C GLN A 69 -7.92 -13.33 0.01
N LYS A 70 -7.47 -13.11 1.25
CA LYS A 70 -7.97 -13.82 2.43
C LYS A 70 -9.47 -13.55 2.67
N ASN A 71 -9.91 -12.31 2.52
CA ASN A 71 -11.32 -11.94 2.65
C ASN A 71 -12.19 -12.35 1.45
N THR A 72 -11.59 -12.71 0.32
CA THR A 72 -12.29 -13.17 -0.90
C THR A 72 -12.29 -14.71 -1.00
N THR A 73 -11.84 -15.42 0.02
CA THR A 73 -12.02 -16.87 0.11
C THR A 73 -13.37 -17.15 0.79
N PRO A 74 -14.45 -17.48 0.05
CA PRO A 74 -15.60 -18.09 0.69
C PRO A 74 -15.13 -19.41 1.30
N ALA A 75 -15.35 -19.55 2.61
CA ALA A 75 -15.23 -20.85 3.24
C ALA A 75 -16.29 -21.77 2.64
N GLY A 76 -15.85 -22.77 1.85
CA GLY A 76 -16.61 -23.98 1.52
C GLY A 76 -17.74 -23.81 0.52
#